data_AF-A0A5A7NL73-F1
#
_entry.id   AF-A0A5A7NL73-F1
#
_cell.length_a   1.000
_cell.length_b   1.000
_cell.length_c   1.000
_cell.angle_alpha   90.00
_cell.angle_beta   90.00
_cell.angle_gamma   90.00
#
_symmetry.space_group_name_H-M   'P 1'
#
loop_
_entity.id
_entity.type
_entity.pdbx_description
1 polymer ?
#
loop_
_entity_poly.entity_id
_entity_poly.type
_entity_poly.pdbx_seq_one_letter_code
_entity_poly.pdbx_strand_id
1 'polypeptide(L)' 'MGRLTLFQAPPRPIAVGDVFTLTAGCDKTLAECREKFDNVPNFRGDPFVPGIDALLDYPGFQ' A
#
# COMPACT_ATOMS: atom_id res chain seq x y z
N MET A 1 -4.98 23.71 7.39
CA MET A 1 -6.37 23.33 7.07
C MET A 1 -6.31 22.14 6.11
N GLY A 2 -6.91 21.00 6.45
CA GLY A 2 -6.88 19.80 5.61
C GLY A 2 -8.22 19.59 4.90
N ARG A 3 -8.19 19.20 3.61
CA ARG A 3 -9.36 18.75 2.85
C ARG A 3 -9.17 17.27 2.53
N LEU A 4 -10.16 16.47 2.90
CA LEU A 4 -10.19 15.04 2.57
C LEU A 4 -11.12 14.82 1.39
N THR A 5 -10.71 13.95 0.48
CA THR A 5 -11.54 13.47 -0.62
C THR A 5 -11.74 11.97 -0.45
N LEU A 6 -12.95 11.50 -0.74
CA LEU A 6 -13.29 10.09 -0.74
C LEU A 6 -13.36 9.60 -2.19
N PHE A 7 -12.96 8.35 -2.41
CA PHE A 7 -13.06 7.74 -3.74
C PHE A 7 -14.52 7.58 -4.20
N GLN A 8 -15.42 7.23 -3.27
CA GLN A 8 -16.85 7.13 -3.49
C GLN A 8 -17.60 8.09 -2.58
N ALA A 9 -18.80 8.49 -3.02
CA ALA A 9 -19.71 9.25 -2.17
C ALA A 9 -20.12 8.41 -0.95
N PRO A 10 -20.20 9.01 0.25
CA PRO A 10 -20.69 8.30 1.42
C PRO A 10 -22.17 7.92 1.23
N PRO A 11 -22.61 6.76 1.75
CA PRO A 11 -23.99 6.28 1.56
C PRO A 11 -25.03 7.16 2.28
N ARG A 12 -24.59 8.04 3.19
CA ARG A 12 -25.39 9.05 3.88
C ARG A 12 -24.64 10.39 3.84
N PRO A 13 -25.34 11.54 3.77
CA PRO A 13 -24.69 12.85 3.85
C PRO A 13 -23.90 13.01 5.14
N ILE A 14 -22.73 13.64 5.07
CA ILE A 14 -21.92 14.03 6.23
C ILE A 14 -22.39 15.41 6.69
N ALA A 15 -22.69 15.56 7.97
CA ALA A 15 -23.16 16.80 8.58
C ALA A 15 -22.12 17.38 9.57
N VAL A 16 -22.29 18.65 9.91
CA VAL A 16 -21.48 19.30 10.96
C VAL A 16 -21.81 18.64 12.30
N GLY A 17 -20.77 18.21 13.02
CA GLY A 17 -20.90 17.49 14.29
C GLY A 17 -20.71 15.98 14.18
N ASP A 18 -20.71 15.42 12.97
CA ASP A 18 -20.36 14.02 12.76
C ASP A 18 -18.90 13.77 13.15
N VAL A 19 -18.66 12.63 13.81
CA VAL A 19 -17.32 12.21 14.23
C VAL A 19 -16.85 11.06 13.34
N PHE A 20 -15.56 11.06 13.03
CA PHE A 20 -14.92 9.98 12.28
C PHE A 20 -13.52 9.71 12.84
N THR A 21 -13.02 8.51 12.58
CA THR A 21 -11.64 8.12 12.86
C THR A 21 -10.90 7.97 11.54
N LEU A 22 -9.68 8.50 11.47
CA LEU A 22 -8.77 8.26 10.35
C LEU A 22 -7.67 7.31 10.77
N THR A 23 -7.43 6.32 9.94
CA THR A 23 -6.23 5.48 10.03
C THR A 23 -5.29 5.89 8.90
N ALA A 24 -3.98 5.95 9.18
CA ALA A 24 -3.00 6.27 8.15
C ALA A 24 -3.07 5.24 7.01
N GLY A 25 -3.21 5.72 5.78
CA GLY A 25 -3.13 4.86 4.59
C GLY A 25 -1.74 4.25 4.42
N CYS A 26 -1.67 3.13 3.71
CA CYS A 26 -0.44 2.47 3.27
C CYS A 26 -0.50 2.31 1.75
N ASP A 27 0.54 2.77 1.06
CA ASP A 27 0.80 2.66 -0.38
C ASP A 27 1.16 1.23 -0.80
N LYS A 28 1.31 0.33 0.19
CA LYS A 28 1.56 -1.11 0.06
C LYS A 28 2.93 -1.45 -0.52
N THR A 29 3.89 -0.54 -0.43
CA THR A 29 5.29 -0.79 -0.77
C THR A 29 6.06 -1.32 0.44
N LEU A 30 7.14 -2.06 0.18
CA LEU A 30 8.06 -2.50 1.23
C LEU A 30 8.75 -1.29 1.91
N ALA A 31 9.03 -0.23 1.14
CA ALA A 31 9.67 0.98 1.64
C ALA A 31 8.80 1.69 2.68
N GLU A 32 7.53 1.98 2.39
CA GLU A 32 6.65 2.63 3.38
C GLU A 32 6.36 1.70 4.57
N CYS A 33 6.22 0.40 4.35
CA CYS A 33 6.04 -0.57 5.44
C CYS A 33 7.20 -0.55 6.45
N ARG A 34 8.44 -0.36 5.96
CA ARG A 34 9.63 -0.16 6.80
C ARG A 34 9.64 1.22 7.46
N GLU A 35 9.51 2.28 6.67
CA GLU A 35 9.81 3.64 7.11
C GLU A 35 8.71 4.24 7.99
N LYS A 36 7.44 3.99 7.67
CA LYS A 36 6.30 4.57 8.38
C LYS A 36 5.74 3.67 9.46
N PHE A 37 5.80 2.36 9.27
CA PHE A 37 5.13 1.38 10.14
C PHE A 37 6.09 0.45 10.89
N ASP A 38 7.37 0.39 10.52
CA ASP A 38 8.38 -0.51 11.10
C ASP A 38 7.90 -1.98 11.23
N ASN A 39 7.18 -2.47 10.21
CA ASN A 39 6.48 -3.76 10.28
C ASN A 39 6.81 -4.72 9.12
N VAL A 40 8.07 -4.68 8.68
CA VAL A 40 8.59 -5.59 7.63
C VAL A 40 8.37 -7.07 7.95
N PRO A 41 8.52 -7.57 9.21
CA PRO A 41 8.29 -8.99 9.52
C PRO A 41 6.88 -9.50 9.19
N ASN A 42 5.89 -8.60 9.11
CA ASN A 42 4.52 -8.94 8.74
C ASN A 42 4.13 -8.44 7.34
N PHE A 43 5.11 -8.07 6.51
CA PHE A 43 4.87 -7.74 5.11
C PHE A 43 4.46 -9.00 4.34
N ARG A 44 3.30 -8.96 3.66
CA ARG A 44 2.68 -10.13 2.99
C ARG A 44 2.67 -10.02 1.47
N GLY A 45 3.69 -9.35 0.92
CA GLY A 45 3.93 -9.30 -0.52
C GLY A 45 5.22 -10.00 -0.88
N ASP A 46 5.47 -10.12 -2.17
CA ASP A 46 6.67 -10.76 -2.71
C ASP A 46 7.55 -9.69 -3.40
N PRO A 47 8.32 -8.88 -2.64
CA PRO A 47 8.98 -7.68 -3.16
C PRO A 47 10.17 -7.99 -4.08
N PHE A 48 10.60 -9.25 -4.11
CA PHE A 48 11.78 -9.70 -4.86
C PHE A 48 11.43 -10.75 -5.92
N VAL A 49 10.16 -10.83 -6.34
CA VAL A 49 9.79 -11.71 -7.46
C VAL A 49 10.58 -11.26 -8.68
N PRO A 50 11.41 -12.14 -9.25
CA PRO A 50 12.13 -11.82 -10.48
C PRO A 50 11.14 -11.57 -11.62
N GLY A 51 11.46 -10.60 -12.47
CA GLY A 51 10.73 -10.38 -13.71
C GLY A 51 10.94 -11.53 -14.70
N ILE A 52 10.17 -11.53 -15.80
CA ILE A 52 10.25 -12.58 -16.82
C ILE A 52 11.63 -12.70 -17.45
N ASP A 53 12.38 -11.60 -17.53
CA ASP A 53 13.74 -11.57 -18.09
C ASP A 53 14.72 -12.45 -17.30
N ALA A 54 14.47 -12.66 -16.01
CA ALA A 54 15.29 -13.55 -15.18
C ALA A 54 15.19 -15.04 -15.62
N LEU A 55 14.17 -15.41 -16.40
CA LEU A 55 14.07 -16.75 -16.98
C LEU A 55 15.15 -17.03 -18.04
N LEU A 56 15.62 -15.97 -18.72
CA LEU A 56 16.63 -16.07 -19.76
C LEU A 56 18.06 -16.12 -19.18
N ASP A 57 18.24 -15.73 -17.92
CA ASP A 57 19.53 -15.70 -17.21
C ASP A 57 19.84 -17.04 -16.49
N TYR A 58 19.14 -18.12 -16.85
CA TYR A 58 19.40 -19.44 -16.29
C TYR A 58 20.70 -20.03 -16.88
N PRO A 59 21.69 -20.42 -16.05
CA PRO A 59 22.94 -21.00 -16.52
C PRO A 59 22.64 -22.39 -17.12
N GLY A 60 22.55 -22.46 -18.45
CA GLY A 60 22.26 -23.70 -19.18
C GLY A 60 21.48 -23.54 -20.49
N PHE A 61 21.05 -22.34 -20.86
CA PHE A 61 20.48 -22.07 -22.21
C PHE A 61 21.54 -21.69 -23.27
N GLN A 62 22.83 -21.91 -22.98
CA GLN A 62 23.94 -21.64 -23.88
C GLN A 62 24.70 -22.91 -24.23
#